data_AF-A0A934VCU5-F1
#
_entry.id   AF-A0A934VCU5-F1
#
_cell.length_a   1.000
_cell.length_b   1.000
_cell.length_c   1.000
_cell.angle_alpha   90.00
_cell.angle_beta   90.00
_cell.angle_gamma   90.00
#
_symmetry.space_group_name_H-M   'P 1'
#
loop_
_entity.id
_entity.type
_entity.pdbx_description
1 polymer ?
#
loop_
_entity_poly.entity_id
_entity_poly.type
_entity_poly.pdbx_seq_one_letter_code
_entity_poly.pdbx_strand_id
1 'polypeptide(L)'
;MSPVEWAKRINRSWIVHNNLNDQAEAWINHLADTRDPRLEISCEAARAMCDRREPLDDPKPWFYAGLFHLATPDEAHRFLDLHRVTKATVSSMADDENVRLWINRISPETRELLERLRFSLREIGN
;
A
#
# COMPACT_ATOMS: atom_id res chain seq x y z
N MET A 1 19.22 4.04 9.42
CA MET A 1 17.94 4.70 9.09
C MET A 1 16.83 3.73 9.43
N SER A 2 15.89 4.14 10.27
CA SER A 2 14.76 3.29 10.67
C SER A 2 13.84 2.97 9.47
N PRO A 3 12.99 1.94 9.56
CA PRO A 3 11.97 1.67 8.55
C PRO A 3 11.10 2.91 8.27
N VAL A 4 10.67 3.60 9.33
CA VAL A 4 9.82 4.79 9.24
C VAL A 4 10.52 5.95 8.54
N GLU A 5 11.76 6.26 8.91
CA GLU A 5 12.55 7.33 8.26
C GLU A 5 12.75 7.06 6.77
N TRP A 6 13.02 5.79 6.43
CA TRP A 6 13.18 5.39 5.04
C TRP A 6 11.87 5.51 4.26
N ALA A 7 10.75 5.05 4.83
CA ALA A 7 9.45 5.11 4.18
C ALA A 7 9.04 6.56 3.92
N LYS A 8 9.20 7.45 4.91
CA LYS A 8 8.96 8.90 4.74
C LYS A 8 9.85 9.50 3.65
N ARG A 9 11.15 9.17 3.65
CA ARG A 9 12.09 9.67 2.63
C ARG A 9 11.73 9.21 1.22
N ILE A 10 11.42 7.92 1.05
CA ILE A 10 11.07 7.35 -0.26
C ILE A 10 9.74 7.93 -0.75
N ASN A 11 8.71 7.98 0.10
CA ASN A 11 7.41 8.54 -0.24
C ASN A 11 7.49 10.00 -0.72
N ARG A 12 8.36 10.81 -0.11
CA ARG A 12 8.59 12.22 -0.51
C ARG A 12 9.41 12.37 -1.80
N SER A 13 10.04 11.31 -2.29
CA SER A 13 10.87 11.37 -3.50
C SER A 13 10.08 11.25 -4.79
N TRP A 14 8.80 10.87 -4.72
CA TRP A 14 7.95 10.66 -5.89
C TRP A 14 6.84 11.69 -6.01
N ILE A 15 6.62 12.17 -7.24
CA ILE A 15 5.38 12.85 -7.62
C ILE A 15 4.36 11.76 -7.96
N VAL A 16 3.21 11.79 -7.30
CA VAL A 16 2.16 10.77 -7.44
C VAL A 16 0.80 11.43 -7.70
N HIS A 17 -0.04 10.75 -8.48
CA HIS A 17 -1.38 11.25 -8.79
C HIS A 17 -2.27 11.27 -7.54
N ASN A 18 -3.22 12.22 -7.49
CA ASN A 18 -4.21 12.37 -6.41
C ASN A 18 -3.60 12.48 -5.00
N ASN A 19 -2.36 12.96 -4.87
CA ASN A 19 -1.68 13.20 -3.59
C ASN A 19 -1.56 11.95 -2.69
N LEU A 20 -1.37 10.74 -3.27
CA LEU A 20 -1.16 9.50 -2.50
C LEU A 20 0.01 9.62 -1.52
N ASN A 21 1.03 10.41 -1.85
CA ASN A 21 2.17 10.68 -0.99
C ASN A 21 1.72 11.41 0.28
N ASP A 22 0.85 12.40 0.16
CA ASP A 22 0.33 13.15 1.31
C ASP A 22 -0.58 12.25 2.16
N GLN A 23 -1.40 11.41 1.52
CA GLN A 23 -2.25 10.43 2.23
C GLN A 23 -1.42 9.37 2.98
N ALA A 24 -0.35 8.89 2.36
CA ALA A 24 0.59 7.96 3.00
C ALA A 24 1.31 8.61 4.19
N GLU A 25 1.75 9.87 4.05
CA GLU A 25 2.35 10.59 5.17
C GLU A 25 1.35 10.85 6.29
N ALA A 26 0.09 11.18 5.96
CA ALA A 26 -0.98 11.33 6.93
C ALA A 26 -1.30 10.03 7.68
N TRP A 27 -1.32 8.89 6.99
CA TRP A 27 -1.53 7.59 7.62
C TRP A 27 -0.36 7.18 8.52
N ILE A 28 0.90 7.40 8.08
CA ILE A 28 2.08 7.17 8.91
C ILE A 28 2.03 8.01 10.20
N ASN A 29 1.65 9.29 10.08
CA ASN A 29 1.53 10.16 11.25
C ASN A 29 0.36 9.73 12.15
N HIS A 30 -0.76 9.30 11.58
CA HIS A 30 -1.89 8.75 12.33
C HIS A 30 -1.48 7.56 13.21
N LEU A 31 -0.71 6.60 12.68
CA LEU A 31 -0.20 5.47 13.45
C LEU A 31 0.84 5.90 14.50
N ALA A 32 1.68 6.88 14.19
CA ALA A 32 2.68 7.40 15.11
C ALA A 32 2.03 8.09 16.33
N ASP A 33 0.99 8.89 16.10
CA ASP A 33 0.26 9.63 17.14
C ASP A 33 -0.40 8.69 18.15
N THR A 34 -0.88 7.54 17.68
CA THR A 34 -1.50 6.49 18.52
C THR A 34 -0.50 5.47 19.06
N ARG A 35 0.79 5.58 18.70
CA ARG A 35 1.84 4.58 19.00
C ARG A 35 1.43 3.17 18.57
N ASP A 36 0.79 3.07 17.42
CA ASP A 36 0.29 1.81 16.89
C ASP A 36 1.47 0.91 16.47
N PRO A 37 1.53 -0.35 16.96
CA PRO A 37 2.62 -1.26 16.61
C PRO A 37 2.69 -1.59 15.11
N ARG A 38 1.60 -1.37 14.36
CA ARG A 38 1.57 -1.56 12.90
C ARG A 38 2.52 -0.62 12.17
N LEU A 39 2.94 0.51 12.76
CA LEU A 39 3.75 1.51 12.07
C LEU A 39 5.08 0.93 11.55
N GLU A 40 5.85 0.28 12.42
CA GLU A 40 7.15 -0.27 12.03
C GLU A 40 6.97 -1.43 11.05
N ILE A 41 6.07 -2.37 11.35
CA ILE A 41 5.77 -3.53 10.50
C ILE A 41 5.38 -3.09 9.08
N SER A 42 4.52 -2.07 8.98
CA SER A 42 4.05 -1.55 7.70
C SER A 42 5.17 -0.87 6.89
N CYS A 43 6.07 -0.15 7.56
CA CYS A 43 7.21 0.48 6.91
C CYS A 43 8.27 -0.55 6.47
N GLU A 44 8.45 -1.63 7.23
CA GLU A 44 9.30 -2.76 6.85
C GLU A 44 8.73 -3.52 5.66
N ALA A 45 7.43 -3.80 5.67
CA ALA A 45 6.72 -4.42 4.56
C ALA A 45 6.83 -3.56 3.29
N ALA A 46 6.68 -2.23 3.39
CA ALA A 46 6.87 -1.32 2.26
C ALA A 46 8.28 -1.43 1.65
N ARG A 47 9.31 -1.57 2.48
CA ARG A 47 10.69 -1.78 2.02
C ARG A 47 10.86 -3.14 1.36
N ALA A 48 10.44 -4.21 2.03
CA ALA A 48 10.53 -5.57 1.51
C ALA A 48 9.79 -5.73 0.17
N MET A 49 8.60 -5.14 0.04
CA MET A 49 7.84 -5.14 -1.22
C MET A 49 8.58 -4.43 -2.35
N CYS A 50 9.25 -3.31 -2.07
CA CYS A 50 10.07 -2.65 -3.09
C CYS A 50 11.19 -3.56 -3.61
N ASP A 51 11.78 -4.41 -2.76
CA ASP A 51 12.85 -5.33 -3.15
C ASP A 51 12.32 -6.57 -3.93
N ARG A 52 11.02 -6.87 -3.85
CA ARG A 52 10.38 -8.00 -4.57
C ARG A 52 9.98 -7.68 -6.01
N ARG A 53 9.89 -6.42 -6.38
CA ARG A 53 9.50 -5.99 -7.73
C ARG A 53 10.55 -6.41 -8.76
N GLU A 54 10.15 -6.53 -10.02
CA GLU A 54 11.11 -6.65 -11.12
C GLU A 54 11.79 -5.30 -11.40
N PRO A 55 13.05 -5.29 -11.90
CA PRO A 55 13.81 -4.05 -12.09
C PRO A 55 13.11 -2.96 -12.91
N LEU A 56 12.22 -3.34 -13.83
CA LEU A 56 11.47 -2.44 -14.71
C LEU A 56 10.09 -2.05 -14.18
N ASP A 57 9.62 -2.65 -13.08
CA ASP A 57 8.33 -2.29 -12.48
C ASP A 57 8.38 -0.88 -11.88
N ASP A 58 7.26 -0.13 -11.98
CA ASP A 58 7.08 1.08 -11.18
C ASP A 58 7.14 0.69 -9.69
N PRO A 59 8.03 1.28 -8.88
CA PRO A 59 8.13 0.94 -7.46
C PRO A 59 6.91 1.39 -6.63
N LYS A 60 6.08 2.34 -7.12
CA LYS A 60 5.00 2.94 -6.31
C LYS A 60 3.94 1.93 -5.87
N PRO A 61 3.34 1.09 -6.76
CA PRO A 61 2.32 0.16 -6.33
C PRO A 61 2.84 -0.84 -5.29
N TRP A 62 4.10 -1.26 -5.42
CA TRP A 62 4.78 -2.16 -4.48
C TRP A 62 4.98 -1.51 -3.11
N PHE A 63 5.50 -0.28 -3.10
CA PHE A 63 5.68 0.50 -1.89
C PHE A 63 4.35 0.71 -1.14
N TYR A 64 3.32 1.21 -1.83
CA TYR A 64 2.05 1.52 -1.19
C TYR A 64 1.25 0.26 -0.79
N ALA A 65 1.36 -0.83 -1.55
CA ALA A 65 0.78 -2.11 -1.16
C ALA A 65 1.39 -2.63 0.14
N GLY A 66 2.72 -2.57 0.27
CA GLY A 66 3.43 -2.90 1.50
C GLY A 66 3.10 -1.95 2.64
N LEU A 67 3.04 -0.64 2.37
CA LEU A 67 2.74 0.34 3.40
C LEU A 67 1.35 0.14 3.99
N PHE A 68 0.31 0.02 3.17
CA PHE A 68 -1.07 -0.03 3.66
C PHE A 68 -1.60 -1.44 3.97
N HIS A 69 -0.75 -2.48 3.98
CA HIS A 69 -1.23 -3.86 4.02
C HIS A 69 -2.04 -4.22 5.29
N LEU A 70 -1.79 -3.50 6.40
CA LEU A 70 -2.50 -3.65 7.69
C LEU A 70 -3.55 -2.56 7.94
N ALA A 71 -3.91 -1.78 6.92
CA ALA A 71 -4.93 -0.76 7.07
C ALA A 71 -6.28 -1.40 7.44
N THR A 72 -6.99 -0.79 8.39
CA THR A 72 -8.39 -1.14 8.68
C THR A 72 -9.31 -0.69 7.55
N PRO A 73 -10.57 -1.15 7.49
CA PRO A 73 -11.53 -0.64 6.53
C PRO A 73 -11.68 0.88 6.61
N ASP A 74 -11.84 1.44 7.83
CA ASP A 74 -12.00 2.89 8.03
C ASP A 74 -10.78 3.67 7.53
N GLU A 75 -9.57 3.17 7.81
CA GLU A 75 -8.32 3.76 7.32
C GLU A 75 -8.23 3.68 5.79
N ALA A 76 -8.57 2.53 5.19
CA ALA A 76 -8.55 2.35 3.75
C ALA A 76 -9.60 3.22 3.04
N HIS A 77 -10.78 3.42 3.62
CA HIS A 77 -11.77 4.38 3.12
C HIS A 77 -11.28 5.82 3.26
N ARG A 78 -10.61 6.17 4.36
CA ARG A 78 -10.13 7.53 4.61
C ARG A 78 -8.92 7.91 3.74
N PHE A 79 -7.93 7.04 3.63
CA PHE A 79 -6.63 7.37 3.04
C PHE A 79 -6.44 6.84 1.61
N LEU A 80 -7.24 5.86 1.16
CA LEU A 80 -7.07 5.20 -0.14
C LEU A 80 -8.28 5.34 -1.08
N ASP A 81 -9.22 6.25 -0.80
CA ASP A 81 -10.49 6.32 -1.55
C ASP A 81 -10.30 6.43 -3.07
N LEU A 82 -9.35 7.26 -3.49
CA LEU A 82 -9.02 7.49 -4.91
C LEU A 82 -7.93 6.54 -5.44
N HIS A 83 -7.43 5.61 -4.62
CA HIS A 83 -6.24 4.79 -4.90
C HIS A 83 -6.61 3.30 -4.98
N ARG A 84 -7.43 2.97 -5.98
CA ARG A 84 -8.12 1.67 -6.10
C ARG A 84 -7.19 0.46 -6.14
N VAL A 85 -6.03 0.55 -6.79
CA VAL A 85 -5.03 -0.54 -6.81
C VAL A 85 -4.55 -0.85 -5.40
N THR A 86 -4.05 0.16 -4.68
CA THR A 86 -3.57 0.01 -3.29
C THR A 86 -4.71 -0.41 -2.36
N LYS A 87 -5.90 0.18 -2.51
CA LYS A 87 -7.07 -0.22 -1.71
C LYS A 87 -7.42 -1.69 -1.90
N ALA A 88 -7.29 -2.22 -3.12
CA ALA A 88 -7.53 -3.62 -3.43
C ALA A 88 -6.43 -4.58 -2.92
N THR A 89 -5.25 -4.09 -2.53
CA THR A 89 -4.23 -4.93 -1.88
C THR A 89 -4.45 -5.06 -0.37
N VAL A 90 -5.28 -4.22 0.23
CA VAL A 90 -5.58 -4.28 1.68
C VAL A 90 -6.50 -5.47 1.96
N SER A 91 -6.05 -6.40 2.80
CA SER A 91 -6.80 -7.63 3.10
C SER A 91 -8.18 -7.36 3.73
N SER A 92 -8.30 -6.32 4.56
CA SER A 92 -9.55 -5.92 5.20
C SER A 92 -10.60 -5.38 4.21
N MET A 93 -10.19 -5.05 2.98
CA MET A 93 -11.07 -4.57 1.91
C MET A 93 -11.50 -5.67 0.93
N ALA A 94 -11.18 -6.94 1.20
CA ALA A 94 -11.49 -8.04 0.29
C ALA A 94 -13.00 -8.18 -0.02
N ASP A 95 -13.84 -7.91 0.96
CA ASP A 95 -15.30 -8.02 0.86
C ASP A 95 -16.00 -6.68 0.53
N ASP A 96 -15.25 -5.58 0.40
CA ASP A 96 -15.81 -4.27 0.04
C ASP A 96 -16.41 -4.32 -1.38
N GLU A 97 -17.68 -3.90 -1.50
CA GLU A 97 -18.43 -3.98 -2.74
C GLU A 97 -17.77 -3.16 -3.86
N ASN A 98 -17.27 -1.95 -3.55
CA ASN A 98 -16.63 -1.08 -4.54
C ASN A 98 -15.32 -1.68 -5.04
N VAL A 99 -14.53 -2.30 -4.16
CA VAL A 99 -13.31 -3.02 -4.52
C VAL A 99 -13.64 -4.21 -5.41
N ARG A 100 -14.63 -5.04 -5.06
CA ARG A 100 -15.03 -6.21 -5.87
C ARG A 100 -15.53 -5.79 -7.25
N LEU A 101 -16.40 -4.78 -7.31
CA LEU A 101 -16.91 -4.25 -8.58
C LEU A 101 -15.79 -3.68 -9.45
N TRP A 102 -14.83 -2.97 -8.86
CA TRP A 102 -13.68 -2.45 -9.59
C TRP A 102 -12.78 -3.57 -10.11
N ILE A 103 -12.45 -4.57 -9.30
CA ILE A 103 -11.66 -5.75 -9.71
C ILE A 103 -12.32 -6.48 -10.88
N ASN A 104 -13.64 -6.50 -10.99
CA ASN A 104 -14.32 -7.13 -12.13
C ASN A 104 -14.21 -6.32 -13.44
N ARG A 105 -13.73 -5.06 -13.37
CA ARG A 105 -13.67 -4.12 -14.51
C ARG A 105 -12.26 -3.72 -14.91
N ILE A 106 -11.23 -4.12 -14.16
CA ILE A 106 -9.84 -3.79 -14.49
C ILE A 106 -9.35 -4.57 -15.73
N SER A 107 -8.35 -4.00 -16.41
CA SER A 107 -7.67 -4.63 -17.53
C SER A 107 -6.87 -5.87 -17.09
N PRO A 108 -6.51 -6.78 -18.01
CA PRO A 108 -5.63 -7.93 -17.72
C PRO A 108 -4.31 -7.52 -17.06
N GLU A 109 -3.67 -6.46 -17.54
CA GLU A 109 -2.37 -5.98 -17.04
C GLU A 109 -2.49 -5.47 -15.59
N THR A 110 -3.57 -4.75 -15.28
CA THR A 110 -3.84 -4.28 -13.92
C THR A 110 -4.16 -5.45 -12.99
N ARG A 111 -4.83 -6.49 -13.50
CA ARG A 111 -5.12 -7.71 -12.76
C ARG A 111 -3.84 -8.47 -12.43
N GLU A 112 -2.96 -8.63 -13.41
CA GLU A 112 -1.65 -9.27 -13.23
C GLU A 112 -0.81 -8.52 -12.18
N LEU A 113 -0.74 -7.19 -12.26
CA LEU A 113 -0.08 -6.38 -11.22
C LEU A 113 -0.69 -6.64 -9.84
N LEU A 114 -2.02 -6.60 -9.72
CA LEU A 114 -2.70 -6.82 -8.44
C LEU A 114 -2.42 -8.22 -7.87
N GLU A 115 -2.38 -9.24 -8.73
CA GLU A 115 -2.06 -10.62 -8.33
C GLU A 115 -0.62 -10.75 -7.85
N ARG A 116 0.35 -10.14 -8.56
CA ARG A 116 1.76 -10.08 -8.14
C ARG A 116 1.90 -9.40 -6.78
N LEU A 117 1.26 -8.25 -6.59
CA LEU A 117 1.28 -7.52 -5.31
C LEU A 117 0.70 -8.36 -4.16
N ARG A 118 -0.47 -8.97 -4.35
CA ARG A 118 -1.12 -9.82 -3.34
C ARG A 118 -0.30 -11.07 -3.03
N PHE A 119 0.32 -11.67 -4.03
CA PHE A 119 1.21 -12.81 -3.85
C PHE A 119 2.41 -12.42 -2.98
N SER A 120 3.12 -11.35 -3.32
CA SER A 120 4.28 -10.90 -2.56
C SER A 120 3.96 -10.47 -1.13
N LEU A 121 2.79 -9.87 -0.88
CA LEU A 121 2.34 -9.54 0.48
C LEU A 121 2.16 -10.79 1.36
N ARG A 122 1.62 -11.88 0.80
CA ARG A 122 1.50 -13.16 1.54
C ARG A 122 2.85 -13.76 1.89
N GLU A 123 3.86 -13.57 1.04
CA GLU A 123 5.22 -14.05 1.25
C GLU A 123 6.04 -13.22 2.26
N ILE A 124 5.57 -12.04 2.64
CA ILE A 124 6.21 -11.17 3.65
C ILE A 124 5.46 -11.24 4.99
N GLY A 125 4.16 -11.57 4.97
CA GLY A 125 3.34 -11.74 6.17
C GLY A 125 3.45 -13.11 6.87
N ASN A 126 4.26 -14.03 6.32
CA ASN A 126 4.57 -15.36 6.89
C ASN A 126 5.92 -15.37 7.61
#